data_AF-A0A2W6ANH3-F1
#
_entry.id   AF-A0A2W6ANH3-F1
#
_cell.length_a   1.000
_cell.length_b   1.000
_cell.length_c   1.000
_cell.angle_alpha   90.00
_cell.angle_beta   90.00
_cell.angle_gamma   90.00
#
_symmetry.space_group_name_H-M   'P 1'
#
loop_
_entity.id
_entity.type
_entity.pdbx_description
1 polymer ?
#
loop_
_entity_poly.entity_id
_entity_poly.type
_entity_poly.pdbx_seq_one_letter_code
_entity_poly.pdbx_strand_id
1 'polypeptide(L)'
;MEDQVSRAMEMARRRTGLTAEEIARRLRPVLRLPEMPPGKEARSNWYGWRQNPRSVPAVALIAAARLAGTTVDALLSDVSAGPATSRIAELEREIAKLSAVLGQVQADLIEARTHAGLPWTSSTEADEGRAPDESRRMEKKSGTDES
;
A
#
# COMPACT_ATOMS: atom_id res chain seq x y z
N MET A 1 -5.85 0.48 25.94
CA MET A 1 -5.68 1.84 25.39
C MET A 1 -4.23 2.17 25.04
N GLU A 2 -3.23 1.76 25.83
CA GLU A 2 -1.81 2.12 25.59
C GLU A 2 -1.28 1.68 24.22
N ASP A 3 -1.56 0.45 23.80
CA ASP A 3 -1.19 -0.01 22.46
C ASP A 3 -1.96 0.71 21.34
N GLN A 4 -3.07 1.38 21.68
CA GLN A 4 -3.92 2.05 20.70
C GLN A 4 -3.27 3.34 20.22
N VAL A 5 -2.67 4.10 21.13
CA VAL A 5 -2.01 5.37 20.82
C VAL A 5 -0.74 5.14 20.01
N SER A 6 0.10 4.17 20.40
CA SER A 6 1.31 3.84 19.62
C SER A 6 0.97 3.34 18.22
N ARG A 7 -0.07 2.52 18.07
CA ARG A 7 -0.53 2.05 16.76
C ARG A 7 -1.15 3.20 15.93
N ALA A 8 -1.91 4.10 16.55
CA ALA A 8 -2.47 5.27 15.88
C ALA A 8 -1.38 6.20 15.33
N MET A 9 -0.33 6.46 16.11
CA MET A 9 0.84 7.22 15.67
C MET A 9 1.55 6.52 14.50
N GLU A 10 1.73 5.19 14.56
CA GLU A 10 2.34 4.42 13.48
C GLU A 10 1.48 4.40 12.20
N MET A 11 0.16 4.35 12.32
CA MET A 11 -0.74 4.47 11.17
C MET A 11 -0.71 5.85 10.55
N ALA A 12 -0.69 6.91 11.37
CA ALA A 12 -0.50 8.27 10.87
C ALA A 12 0.81 8.35 10.06
N ARG A 13 1.88 7.73 10.56
CA ARG A 13 3.14 7.64 9.82
C ARG A 13 3.00 6.95 8.47
N ARG A 14 2.40 5.76 8.44
CA ARG A 14 2.17 5.02 7.19
C ARG A 14 1.35 5.80 6.18
N ARG A 15 0.28 6.48 6.63
CA ARG A 15 -0.57 7.31 5.77
C ARG A 15 0.18 8.50 5.15
N THR A 16 1.08 9.12 5.90
CA THR A 16 1.90 10.23 5.37
C THR A 16 3.01 9.79 4.42
N GLY A 17 3.40 8.51 4.41
CA GLY A 17 4.57 8.02 3.68
C GLY A 17 5.91 8.52 4.23
N LEU A 18 5.91 9.24 5.35
CA LEU A 18 7.11 9.87 5.92
C LEU A 18 7.88 8.90 6.83
N THR A 19 9.18 9.15 6.96
CA THR A 19 10.01 8.46 7.96
C THR A 19 9.64 8.93 9.36
N ALA A 20 9.95 8.11 10.37
CA ALA A 20 9.74 8.47 11.78
C ALA A 20 10.44 9.78 12.17
N GLU A 21 11.64 10.02 11.62
CA GLU A 21 12.42 11.25 11.84
C GLU A 21 11.72 12.47 11.25
N GLU A 22 11.19 12.35 10.05
CA GLU A 22 10.54 13.44 9.35
C GLU A 22 9.24 13.85 10.05
N ILE A 23 8.48 12.87 10.56
CA ILE A 23 7.29 13.17 11.37
C ILE A 23 7.65 13.81 12.69
N ALA A 24 8.65 13.27 13.41
CA ALA A 24 9.10 13.88 14.66
C ALA A 24 9.53 15.33 14.44
N ARG A 25 10.22 15.63 13.33
CA ARG A 25 10.61 16.98 12.95
C ARG A 25 9.39 17.87 12.68
N ARG A 26 8.38 17.39 11.94
CA ARG A 26 7.15 18.15 11.65
C ARG A 26 6.25 18.35 12.86
N LEU A 27 6.28 17.46 13.85
CA LEU A 27 5.50 17.58 15.08
C LEU A 27 6.12 18.53 16.12
N ARG A 28 7.44 18.74 16.08
CA ARG A 28 8.17 19.57 17.05
C ARG A 28 7.63 21.00 17.21
N PRO A 29 7.39 21.77 16.13
CA PRO A 29 6.88 23.14 16.26
C PRO A 29 5.53 23.19 16.97
N VAL A 30 4.66 22.21 16.69
CA VAL A 30 3.33 22.12 17.28
C VAL A 30 3.40 21.80 18.77
N LEU A 31 4.42 21.04 19.18
CA LEU A 31 4.65 20.65 20.57
C LEU A 31 5.51 21.66 21.34
N ARG A 32 5.93 22.78 20.71
CA ARG A 32 6.85 23.76 21.28
C ARG A 32 8.12 23.12 21.85
N LEU A 33 8.56 22.02 21.23
CA LEU A 33 9.80 21.36 21.60
C LEU A 33 10.98 22.14 21.00
N PRO A 34 12.13 22.22 21.71
CA PRO A 34 13.30 22.90 21.19
C PRO A 34 13.71 22.33 19.84
N GLU A 35 14.14 23.23 18.96
CA GLU A 35 14.74 22.89 17.67
C GLU A 35 16.03 22.11 17.95
N MET A 36 16.23 21.04 17.20
CA MET A 36 17.13 19.97 17.61
C MET A 36 17.96 19.60 16.39
N PRO A 37 19.29 19.46 16.53
CA PRO A 37 20.17 19.24 15.40
C PRO A 37 19.78 17.97 14.62
N PRO A 38 20.01 17.92 13.30
CA PRO A 38 19.74 16.72 12.53
C PRO A 38 20.53 15.53 13.10
N GLY A 39 19.84 14.46 13.53
CA GLY A 39 20.50 13.28 14.09
C GLY A 39 19.69 12.47 15.12
N LYS A 40 20.43 11.70 15.94
CA LYS A 40 19.94 10.63 16.84
C LYS A 40 18.82 11.06 17.80
N GLU A 41 18.79 12.31 18.21
CA GLU A 41 17.81 12.81 19.19
C GLU A 41 16.38 12.97 18.59
N ALA A 42 16.25 13.09 17.26
CA ALA A 42 14.94 13.21 16.59
C ALA A 42 14.24 11.85 16.55
N ARG A 43 15.02 10.78 16.38
CA ARG A 43 14.57 9.40 16.61
C ARG A 43 14.16 9.20 18.06
N SER A 44 14.91 9.77 19.02
CA SER A 44 14.68 9.54 20.45
C SER A 44 13.24 9.83 20.89
N ASN A 45 12.64 10.95 20.47
CA ASN A 45 11.26 11.27 20.86
C ASN A 45 10.22 10.34 20.23
N TRP A 46 10.36 10.00 18.95
CA TRP A 46 9.44 9.07 18.28
C TRP A 46 9.53 7.66 18.88
N TYR A 47 10.75 7.17 19.10
CA TYR A 47 10.96 5.86 19.72
C TYR A 47 10.54 5.86 21.20
N GLY A 48 10.73 6.96 21.92
CA GLY A 48 10.23 7.15 23.29
C GLY A 48 8.72 7.08 23.36
N TRP A 49 8.01 7.72 22.43
CA TRP A 49 6.56 7.63 22.31
C TRP A 49 6.09 6.22 21.93
N ARG A 50 6.85 5.50 21.10
CA ARG A 50 6.54 4.12 20.74
C ARG A 50 6.71 3.17 21.92
N GLN A 51 7.77 3.34 22.72
CA GLN A 51 8.07 2.50 23.90
C GLN A 51 7.20 2.86 25.10
N ASN A 52 6.81 4.13 25.24
CA ASN A 52 5.95 4.61 26.31
C ASN A 52 4.78 5.44 25.73
N PRO A 53 3.67 4.80 25.33
CA PRO A 53 2.52 5.47 24.75
C PRO A 53 1.89 6.51 25.68
N ARG A 54 2.06 6.37 27.01
CA ARG A 54 1.56 7.35 28.01
C ARG A 54 2.32 8.67 27.97
N SER A 55 3.51 8.68 27.40
CA SER A 55 4.32 9.90 27.24
C SER A 55 3.92 10.73 26.03
N VAL A 56 2.97 10.26 25.21
CA VAL A 56 2.50 10.96 24.01
C VAL A 56 1.53 12.09 24.42
N PRO A 57 1.88 13.36 24.17
CA PRO A 57 0.95 14.46 24.41
C PRO A 57 -0.27 14.35 23.48
N ALA A 58 -1.47 14.65 23.97
CA ALA A 58 -2.67 14.65 23.13
C ALA A 58 -2.54 15.55 21.89
N VAL A 59 -1.82 16.68 22.03
CA VAL A 59 -1.48 17.60 20.94
C VAL A 59 -0.66 16.91 19.84
N ALA A 60 0.20 15.96 20.19
CA ALA A 60 1.01 15.21 19.22
C ALA A 60 0.13 14.31 18.34
N LEU A 61 -0.87 13.66 18.96
CA LEU A 61 -1.81 12.81 18.23
C LEU A 61 -2.71 13.63 17.30
N ILE A 62 -3.19 14.80 17.75
CA ILE A 62 -3.96 15.74 16.92
C ILE A 62 -3.13 16.22 15.73
N ALA A 63 -1.87 16.59 15.98
CA ALA A 63 -0.98 17.05 14.93
C ALA A 63 -0.62 15.93 13.95
N ALA A 64 -0.44 14.69 14.42
CA ALA A 64 -0.22 13.52 13.59
C ALA A 64 -1.43 13.21 12.71
N ALA A 65 -2.65 13.32 13.25
CA ALA A 65 -3.89 13.17 12.49
C ALA A 65 -4.00 14.21 11.36
N ARG A 66 -3.71 15.48 11.67
CA ARG A 66 -3.67 16.57 10.69
C ARG A 66 -2.64 16.32 9.59
N LEU A 67 -1.42 15.89 9.96
CA LEU A 67 -0.37 15.56 9.00
C LEU A 67 -0.79 14.40 8.07
N ALA A 68 -1.50 13.41 8.62
CA ALA A 68 -2.01 12.26 7.88
C ALA A 68 -3.31 12.53 7.10
N GLY A 69 -3.81 13.77 7.10
CA GLY A 69 -5.04 14.14 6.41
C GLY A 69 -6.29 13.44 6.95
N THR A 70 -6.34 13.14 8.25
CA THR A 70 -7.42 12.38 8.89
C THR A 70 -7.77 12.93 10.28
N THR A 71 -8.75 12.32 10.96
CA THR A 71 -9.16 12.68 12.32
C THR A 71 -8.51 11.77 13.37
N VAL A 72 -8.44 12.25 14.62
CA VAL A 72 -7.93 11.44 15.74
C VAL A 72 -8.83 10.22 15.97
N ASP A 73 -10.15 10.39 15.90
CA ASP A 73 -11.10 9.28 16.03
C ASP A 73 -10.87 8.23 14.95
N ALA A 74 -10.69 8.62 13.69
CA ALA A 74 -10.40 7.67 12.62
C ALA A 74 -9.09 6.89 12.87
N LEU A 75 -8.04 7.55 13.37
CA LEU A 75 -6.79 6.87 13.74
C LEU A 75 -6.94 5.94 14.94
N LEU A 76 -7.85 6.22 15.88
CA LEU A 76 -8.06 5.36 17.05
C LEU A 76 -9.04 4.21 16.74
N SER A 77 -10.02 4.44 15.87
CA SER A 77 -11.01 3.46 15.42
C SER A 77 -10.42 2.40 14.49
N ASP A 78 -9.55 2.78 13.54
CA ASP A 78 -8.82 1.82 12.69
C ASP A 78 -7.95 0.87 13.53
N VAL A 79 -7.51 1.29 14.71
CA VAL A 79 -6.74 0.46 15.65
C VAL A 79 -7.62 -0.42 16.53
N SER A 80 -8.88 -0.02 16.74
CA SER A 80 -9.87 -0.80 17.48
C SER A 80 -10.39 -2.00 16.69
N ALA A 81 -10.08 -2.08 15.39
CA ALA A 81 -10.22 -3.32 14.64
C ALA A 81 -9.20 -4.33 15.20
N GLY A 82 -9.71 -5.23 16.06
CA GLY A 82 -9.03 -6.46 16.45
C GLY A 82 -8.54 -7.25 15.22
N PRO A 83 -7.66 -8.23 15.47
CA PRO A 83 -6.47 -8.50 14.67
C PRO A 83 -6.80 -8.65 13.18
N ALA A 84 -5.95 -8.08 12.33
CA ALA A 84 -6.05 -8.19 10.87
C ALA A 84 -6.29 -9.64 10.37
N THR A 85 -5.96 -10.66 11.17
CA THR A 85 -6.31 -12.07 10.93
C THR A 85 -7.80 -12.34 10.84
N SER A 86 -8.66 -11.67 11.63
CA SER A 86 -10.12 -11.84 11.54
C SER A 86 -10.69 -11.24 10.25
N ARG A 87 -10.17 -10.09 9.80
CA ARG A 87 -10.59 -9.48 8.54
C ARG A 87 -10.06 -10.24 7.33
N ILE A 88 -8.82 -10.75 7.39
CA ILE A 88 -8.27 -11.62 6.34
C ILE A 88 -9.08 -12.91 6.25
N ALA A 89 -9.39 -13.58 7.36
CA ALA A 89 -10.19 -14.79 7.36
C ALA A 89 -11.63 -14.55 6.86
N GLU A 90 -12.20 -13.37 7.10
CA GLU A 90 -13.50 -12.98 6.56
C GLU A 90 -13.43 -12.75 5.04
N LEU A 91 -12.42 -12.01 4.58
CA LEU A 91 -12.17 -11.79 3.15
C LEU A 91 -11.88 -13.09 2.40
N GLU A 92 -11.14 -14.02 3.00
CA GLU A 92 -10.87 -15.35 2.42
C GLU A 92 -12.16 -16.16 2.26
N ARG A 93 -13.07 -16.12 3.25
CA ARG A 93 -14.39 -16.78 3.14
C ARG A 93 -15.25 -16.14 2.06
N GLU A 94 -15.20 -14.82 1.94
CA GLU A 94 -15.95 -14.08 0.92
C GLU A 94 -15.44 -14.39 -0.49
N ILE A 95 -14.12 -14.44 -0.68
CA ILE A 95 -13.48 -14.89 -1.93
C ILE A 95 -13.85 -16.33 -2.27
N ALA A 96 -13.85 -17.24 -1.29
CA ALA A 96 -14.24 -18.63 -1.51
C ALA A 96 -15.70 -18.75 -1.94
N LYS A 97 -16.60 -17.97 -1.31
CA LYS A 97 -18.02 -17.92 -1.68
C LYS A 97 -18.23 -17.37 -3.09
N LEU A 98 -17.56 -16.27 -3.43
CA LEU A 98 -17.64 -15.69 -4.77
C LEU A 98 -17.11 -16.64 -5.83
N SER A 99 -15.98 -17.30 -5.58
CA SER A 99 -15.41 -18.31 -6.47
C SER A 99 -16.37 -19.48 -6.71
N ALA A 100 -17.07 -19.94 -5.67
CA ALA A 100 -18.06 -21.01 -5.79
C ALA A 100 -19.27 -20.58 -6.65
N VAL A 101 -19.79 -19.36 -6.44
CA VAL A 101 -20.88 -18.82 -7.28
C VAL A 101 -20.42 -18.67 -8.73
N LEU A 102 -19.20 -18.20 -8.96
CA LEU A 102 -18.65 -18.03 -10.31
C LEU A 102 -18.49 -19.38 -11.02
N GLY A 103 -18.02 -20.41 -10.29
CA GLY A 103 -17.97 -21.77 -10.79
C GLY A 103 -19.35 -22.33 -11.14
N GLN A 104 -20.36 -22.08 -10.31
CA GLN A 104 -21.74 -22.49 -10.59
C GLN A 104 -22.29 -21.80 -11.84
N VAL A 105 -22.11 -20.47 -11.95
CA VAL A 105 -22.56 -19.72 -13.13
C VAL A 105 -21.86 -20.20 -14.40
N GLN A 106 -20.57 -20.54 -14.33
CA GLN A 106 -19.85 -21.13 -15.47
C GLN A 106 -20.40 -22.50 -15.84
N ALA A 107 -20.71 -23.36 -14.86
CA ALA A 107 -21.31 -24.67 -15.11
C ALA A 107 -22.69 -24.52 -15.77
N ASP A 108 -23.55 -23.65 -15.23
CA ASP A 108 -24.88 -23.38 -15.77
C ASP A 108 -24.81 -22.81 -17.20
N LEU A 109 -23.82 -21.95 -17.50
CA LEU A 109 -23.58 -21.43 -18.85
C LEU A 109 -23.12 -22.50 -19.82
N ILE A 110 -22.25 -23.42 -19.39
CA ILE A 110 -21.80 -24.56 -20.20
C ILE A 110 -22.98 -25.50 -20.48
N GLU A 111 -23.79 -25.80 -19.46
CA GLU A 111 -24.98 -26.64 -19.58
C GLU A 111 -26.01 -26.01 -20.54
N ALA A 112 -26.38 -24.75 -20.33
CA ALA A 112 -27.30 -24.03 -21.19
C ALA A 112 -26.81 -23.94 -22.64
N ARG A 113 -25.50 -23.75 -22.86
CA ARG A 113 -24.90 -23.71 -24.19
C ARG A 113 -24.88 -25.08 -24.86
N THR A 114 -24.63 -26.15 -24.11
CA THR A 114 -24.67 -27.54 -24.59
C THR A 114 -26.08 -27.89 -25.03
N HIS A 115 -27.10 -27.51 -24.25
CA HIS A 115 -28.50 -27.65 -24.63
C HIS A 115 -28.89 -26.80 -25.84
N ALA A 116 -28.28 -25.63 -26.04
CA ALA A 116 -28.51 -24.75 -27.18
C ALA A 116 -27.72 -25.09 -28.45
N GLY A 117 -26.77 -26.04 -28.40
CA GLY A 117 -26.00 -26.48 -29.57
C GLY A 117 -25.02 -25.44 -30.15
N LEU A 118 -24.54 -24.48 -29.35
CA LEU A 118 -23.71 -23.37 -29.85
C LEU A 118 -22.20 -23.70 -29.81
N PRO A 119 -21.47 -23.61 -30.93
CA PRO A 119 -20.05 -23.93 -31.00
C PRO A 119 -19.17 -22.93 -30.24
N TRP A 120 -18.09 -23.40 -29.63
CA TRP A 120 -17.07 -22.59 -28.96
C TRP A 120 -16.31 -21.73 -29.98
N THR A 121 -16.51 -20.42 -29.98
CA THR A 121 -15.57 -19.50 -30.64
C THR A 121 -14.55 -19.07 -29.58
N SER A 122 -13.41 -19.74 -29.53
CA SER A 122 -12.26 -19.21 -28.81
C SER A 122 -11.77 -17.97 -29.56
N SER A 123 -12.06 -16.79 -29.01
CA SER A 123 -11.38 -15.55 -29.42
C SER A 123 -9.93 -15.60 -28.95
N THR A 124 -9.12 -16.42 -29.62
CA THR A 124 -7.67 -16.22 -29.73
C THR A 124 -7.46 -15.18 -30.82
N GLU A 125 -7.18 -13.94 -30.39
CA GLU A 125 -6.13 -13.05 -30.92
C GLU A 125 -6.18 -12.78 -32.45
N ALA A 126 -6.49 -11.59 -32.99
CA ALA A 126 -6.25 -10.23 -32.50
C ALA A 126 -4.81 -10.00 -31.97
N ASP A 127 -3.81 -10.55 -32.66
CA ASP A 127 -2.40 -10.10 -32.55
C ASP A 127 -1.66 -10.24 -33.89
N GLU A 128 -2.17 -9.60 -34.95
CA GLU A 128 -1.34 -9.19 -36.10
C GLU A 128 -0.88 -7.73 -35.87
N GLY A 129 -0.17 -7.53 -34.77
CA GLY A 129 0.64 -6.34 -34.49
C GLY A 129 1.82 -6.27 -35.45
N ARG A 130 1.57 -5.65 -36.59
CA ARG A 130 2.54 -5.21 -37.61
C ARG A 130 3.78 -4.51 -37.01
N ALA A 131 4.94 -5.06 -37.37
CA ALA A 131 6.31 -4.52 -37.42
C ALA A 131 7.20 -4.62 -36.17
N PRO A 132 8.37 -5.26 -36.35
CA PRO A 132 9.64 -4.62 -36.05
C PRO A 132 10.41 -4.34 -37.35
N ASP A 133 10.76 -3.07 -37.49
CA ASP A 133 11.71 -2.49 -38.44
C ASP A 133 13.01 -3.29 -38.47
N GLU A 134 13.21 -4.04 -39.56
CA GLU A 134 14.44 -4.72 -39.89
C GLU A 134 15.47 -3.64 -40.26
N SER A 135 16.12 -3.10 -39.23
CA SER A 135 17.35 -2.29 -39.32
C SER A 135 18.46 -3.14 -39.92
N ARG A 136 18.32 -3.32 -41.23
CA ARG A 136 19.34 -3.64 -42.19
C ARG A 136 20.43 -2.59 -42.02
N ARG A 137 21.60 -3.05 -41.55
CA ARG A 137 22.91 -2.83 -42.15
C ARG A 137 23.99 -2.69 -41.07
N MET A 138 24.44 -3.85 -40.59
CA MET A 138 25.87 -4.02 -40.37
C MET A 138 26.55 -3.91 -41.74
N GLU A 139 27.35 -2.87 -41.94
CA GLU A 139 28.47 -2.95 -42.87
C GLU A 139 29.73 -2.42 -42.19
N LYS A 140 30.68 -3.35 -42.09
CA LYS A 140 32.02 -3.22 -41.56
C LYS A 140 32.82 -2.18 -42.36
N LYS A 141 33.63 -1.38 -41.68
CA LYS A 141 35.03 -1.07 -42.02
C LYS A 141 35.61 -0.26 -40.84
N SER A 142 36.52 -0.82 -40.06
CA SER A 142 37.98 -0.71 -40.30
C SER A 142 38.35 0.78 -40.33
N GLY A 143 38.87 1.38 -39.25
CA GLY A 143 40.14 1.01 -38.65
C GLY A 143 41.27 1.48 -39.56
N THR A 144 41.73 2.72 -39.41
CA THR A 144 43.09 3.15 -39.75
C THR A 144 43.43 4.37 -38.89
N ASP A 145 44.12 4.05 -37.81
CA ASP A 145 45.08 4.90 -37.11
C ASP A 145 46.29 5.00 -38.04
N GLU A 146 46.76 6.21 -38.36
CA GLU A 146 48.21 6.49 -38.39
C GLU A 146 48.47 7.99 -38.53
N SER A 147 49.56 8.39 -37.87
CA SER A 147 50.14 9.72 -37.75
C SER A 147 50.84 10.20 -39.02
#